data_AF-A0A0N0CV19-F1
#
_entry.id   AF-A0A0N0CV19-F1
#
_cell.length_a   1.000
_cell.length_b   1.000
_cell.length_c   1.000
_cell.angle_alpha   90.00
_cell.angle_beta   90.00
_cell.angle_gamma   90.00
#
_symmetry.space_group_name_H-M   'P 1'
#
loop_
_entity.id
_entity.type
_entity.pdbx_description
1 polymer ?
#
loop_
_entity_poly.entity_id
_entity_poly.type
_entity_poly.pdbx_seq_one_letter_code
_entity_poly.pdbx_strand_id
1 'polypeptide(L)'
;MHTTLDIDFKLKEGFRSLFPDYATKLEKATSQEEINRFQAEFIEERKQILAEALGKDISELEASDQTAPIPLKQDMYKILINATGDDIKKQLHVLIDGLNRLQGMEDDDAGLVTAQILVSGALGIGLLSTSTVIAKLAVGAAEAVAAFAGVTVASVGAVVAIAALVIVAIIIPIIYFMAKPANAIVLLINELDKPLTFVSDHNVHGKPMLMTTPIPEAVVIPEVGTYPVSGLIATEKRENALVGTQYGFTMQYGGTDTKLSFGVECPLTGIYTDNNCYCAIDESASTVAEMTTKQNKQFWEDEKNGIKLSIRCNSGSGSIAYYVARAYRG
;
A
#
# COMPACT_ATOMS: atom_id res chain seq x y z
N MET A 1 -14.88 -12.77 -17.82
CA MET A 1 -13.94 -13.78 -17.28
C MET A 1 -12.54 -13.27 -17.62
N HIS A 2 -11.98 -12.37 -16.79
CA HIS A 2 -10.60 -11.90 -16.96
C HIS A 2 -9.71 -12.88 -16.22
N THR A 3 -8.86 -13.60 -16.94
CA THR A 3 -7.88 -14.52 -16.34
C THR A 3 -6.76 -13.72 -15.69
N THR A 4 -6.15 -14.29 -14.64
CA THR A 4 -5.04 -13.71 -13.87
C THR A 4 -3.88 -13.20 -14.74
N LEU A 5 -3.67 -13.84 -15.90
CA LEU A 5 -2.70 -13.46 -16.93
C LEU A 5 -2.93 -12.06 -17.55
N ASP A 6 -4.19 -11.61 -17.66
CA ASP A 6 -4.53 -10.30 -18.25
C ASP A 6 -4.18 -9.12 -17.33
N ILE A 7 -4.18 -9.37 -16.01
CA ILE A 7 -3.87 -8.41 -14.95
C ILE A 7 -2.34 -8.22 -14.87
N ASP A 8 -1.58 -9.30 -14.76
CA ASP A 8 -0.11 -9.24 -14.70
C ASP A 8 0.49 -8.62 -15.98
N PHE A 9 -0.13 -8.88 -17.13
CA PHE A 9 0.25 -8.25 -18.39
C PHE A 9 0.03 -6.73 -18.38
N LYS A 10 -1.11 -6.25 -17.88
CA LYS A 10 -1.39 -4.81 -17.74
C LYS A 10 -0.47 -4.12 -16.74
N LEU A 11 -0.10 -4.77 -15.63
CA LEU A 11 0.92 -4.25 -14.70
C LEU A 11 2.25 -4.09 -15.43
N LYS A 12 2.61 -5.06 -16.26
CA LYS A 12 3.84 -5.03 -17.06
C LYS A 12 3.83 -3.93 -18.11
N GLU A 13 2.72 -3.73 -18.81
CA GLU A 13 2.58 -2.63 -19.76
C GLU A 13 2.66 -1.27 -19.05
N GLY A 14 1.98 -1.11 -17.91
CA GLY A 14 2.08 0.08 -17.08
C GLY A 14 3.52 0.38 -16.68
N PHE A 15 4.22 -0.59 -16.08
CA PHE A 15 5.62 -0.43 -15.67
C PHE A 15 6.55 -0.10 -16.86
N ARG A 16 6.38 -0.76 -18.00
CA ARG A 16 7.15 -0.47 -19.23
C ARG A 16 6.94 0.95 -19.72
N SER A 17 5.70 1.43 -19.66
CA SER A 17 5.38 2.81 -20.02
C SER A 17 6.06 3.79 -19.07
N LEU A 18 6.07 3.48 -17.77
CA LEU A 18 6.62 4.42 -16.79
C LEU A 18 8.14 4.43 -16.74
N PHE A 19 8.76 3.26 -16.77
CA PHE A 19 10.19 3.10 -16.54
C PHE A 19 10.82 2.28 -17.66
N PRO A 20 10.80 2.76 -18.91
CA PRO A 20 11.19 1.99 -20.09
C PRO A 20 12.63 1.47 -20.02
N ASP A 21 13.55 2.27 -19.47
CA ASP A 21 14.96 1.89 -19.30
C ASP A 21 15.12 0.74 -18.31
N TYR A 22 14.42 0.82 -17.17
CA TYR A 22 14.43 -0.23 -16.16
C TYR A 22 13.69 -1.48 -16.63
N ALA A 23 12.57 -1.32 -17.34
CA ALA A 23 11.88 -2.44 -17.97
C ALA A 23 12.80 -3.14 -18.97
N THR A 24 13.57 -2.40 -19.76
CA THR A 24 14.55 -2.97 -20.69
C THR A 24 15.67 -3.71 -19.94
N LYS A 25 16.21 -3.14 -18.86
CA LYS A 25 17.22 -3.81 -18.01
C LYS A 25 16.67 -5.12 -17.41
N LEU A 26 15.46 -5.06 -16.85
CA LEU A 26 14.79 -6.20 -16.21
C LEU A 26 14.39 -7.30 -17.21
N GLU A 27 14.02 -6.94 -18.44
CA GLU A 27 13.71 -7.91 -19.50
C GLU A 27 14.95 -8.62 -20.06
N LYS A 28 16.09 -7.96 -20.00
CA LYS A 28 17.39 -8.52 -20.39
C LYS A 28 18.07 -9.26 -19.24
N ALA A 29 17.57 -9.12 -18.02
CA ALA A 29 18.11 -9.82 -16.86
C ALA A 29 17.96 -11.33 -17.08
N THR A 30 19.07 -12.04 -16.88
CA THR A 30 19.15 -13.49 -17.08
C THR A 30 19.17 -14.28 -15.78
N SER A 31 19.32 -13.57 -14.65
CA SER A 31 19.30 -14.17 -13.32
C SER A 31 18.51 -13.33 -12.30
N GLN A 32 18.15 -13.98 -11.19
CA GLN A 32 17.44 -13.33 -10.09
C GLN A 32 18.31 -12.28 -9.40
N GLU A 33 19.63 -12.50 -9.32
CA GLU A 33 20.57 -11.54 -8.77
C GLU A 33 20.60 -10.24 -9.59
N GLU A 34 20.50 -10.32 -10.92
CA GLU A 34 20.40 -9.15 -11.78
C GLU A 34 19.10 -8.37 -11.55
N ILE A 35 17.97 -9.08 -11.42
CA ILE A 35 16.67 -8.47 -11.11
C ILE A 35 16.73 -7.74 -9.76
N ASN A 36 17.28 -8.37 -8.72
CA ASN A 36 17.38 -7.78 -7.38
C ASN A 36 18.30 -6.56 -7.39
N ARG A 37 19.41 -6.61 -8.12
CA ARG A 37 20.31 -5.47 -8.30
C ARG A 37 19.59 -4.31 -8.96
N PHE A 38 18.90 -4.55 -10.08
CA PHE A 38 18.15 -3.48 -10.77
C PHE A 38 17.00 -2.93 -9.92
N GLN A 39 16.35 -3.76 -9.10
CA GLN A 39 15.36 -3.30 -8.13
C GLN A 39 16.00 -2.38 -7.08
N ALA A 40 17.15 -2.76 -6.52
CA ALA A 40 17.85 -1.96 -5.52
C ALA A 40 18.34 -0.62 -6.09
N GLU A 41 18.98 -0.64 -7.27
CA GLU A 41 19.39 0.57 -8.00
C GLU A 41 18.21 1.52 -8.22
N PHE A 42 17.07 0.98 -8.67
CA PHE A 42 15.87 1.79 -8.88
C PHE A 42 15.37 2.44 -7.58
N ILE A 43 15.26 1.65 -6.51
CA ILE A 43 14.78 2.13 -5.22
C ILE A 43 15.68 3.25 -4.71
N GLU A 44 17.00 3.10 -4.85
CA GLU A 44 17.98 4.10 -4.45
C GLU A 44 17.86 5.38 -5.28
N GLU A 45 17.72 5.28 -6.60
CA GLU A 45 17.46 6.44 -7.48
C GLU A 45 16.15 7.16 -7.11
N ARG A 46 15.07 6.44 -6.81
CA ARG A 46 13.81 7.07 -6.40
C ARG A 46 13.91 7.72 -5.03
N LYS A 47 14.64 7.12 -4.09
CA LYS A 47 14.92 7.75 -2.79
C LYS A 47 15.71 9.03 -2.97
N GLN A 48 16.65 9.07 -3.90
CA GLN A 48 17.39 10.28 -4.21
C GLN A 48 16.48 11.39 -4.74
N ILE A 49 15.60 11.09 -5.69
CA ILE A 49 14.62 12.06 -6.21
C ILE A 49 13.65 12.53 -5.12
N LEU A 50 13.22 11.62 -4.24
CA LEU A 50 12.39 11.96 -3.10
C LEU A 50 13.12 12.89 -2.11
N ALA A 51 14.37 12.59 -1.79
CA ALA A 51 15.20 13.40 -0.90
C ALA A 51 15.39 14.81 -1.49
N GLU A 52 15.70 14.92 -2.78
CA GLU A 52 15.79 16.18 -3.52
C GLU A 52 14.47 16.96 -3.46
N ALA A 53 13.34 16.30 -3.71
CA ALA A 53 12.01 16.93 -3.67
C ALA A 53 11.64 17.41 -2.26
N LEU A 54 12.09 16.73 -1.21
CA LEU A 54 11.87 17.08 0.18
C LEU A 54 12.92 18.06 0.75
N GLY A 55 13.97 18.38 -0.01
CA GLY A 55 15.10 19.17 0.46
C GLY A 55 15.86 18.50 1.61
N LYS A 56 15.90 17.16 1.61
CA LYS A 56 16.57 16.31 2.61
C LYS A 56 17.74 15.56 1.97
N ASP A 57 18.66 15.07 2.78
CA ASP A 57 19.61 14.03 2.36
C ASP A 57 18.94 12.64 2.36
N ILE A 58 19.41 11.70 1.55
CA ILE A 58 18.85 10.33 1.49
C ILE A 58 18.90 9.65 2.87
N SER A 59 19.97 9.89 3.63
CA SER A 59 20.14 9.34 4.98
C SER A 59 19.18 9.93 6.02
N GLU A 60 18.54 11.05 5.70
CA GLU A 60 17.55 11.73 6.54
C GLU A 60 16.12 11.34 6.20
N LEU A 61 15.91 10.49 5.18
CA LEU A 61 14.60 9.95 4.85
C LEU A 61 14.15 8.96 5.93
N GLU A 62 13.01 9.24 6.53
CA GLU A 62 12.33 8.34 7.43
C GLU A 62 11.51 7.30 6.65
N ALA A 63 11.08 6.21 7.29
CA ALA A 63 10.19 5.22 6.67
C ALA A 63 8.82 5.83 6.27
N SER A 64 8.39 6.84 7.02
CA SER A 64 7.19 7.66 6.79
C SER A 64 7.32 8.56 5.56
N ASP A 65 8.53 8.94 5.14
CA ASP A 65 8.75 9.71 3.91
C ASP A 65 8.60 8.84 2.66
N GLN A 66 8.88 7.54 2.78
CA GLN A 66 8.93 6.59 1.65
C GLN A 66 7.56 5.99 1.29
N THR A 67 6.52 6.32 2.06
CA THR A 67 5.16 5.84 1.88
C THR A 67 4.16 6.94 2.19
N ALA A 68 2.92 6.75 1.76
CA ALA A 68 1.91 7.78 1.89
C ALA A 68 0.56 7.19 2.24
N PRO A 69 -0.16 7.77 3.22
CA PRO A 69 -1.55 7.46 3.42
C PRO A 69 -2.39 7.93 2.23
N ILE A 70 -3.42 7.16 1.92
CA ILE A 70 -4.32 7.32 0.78
C ILE A 70 -5.75 7.50 1.31
N PRO A 71 -6.31 8.73 1.34
CA PRO A 71 -7.73 8.96 1.60
C PRO A 71 -8.60 8.38 0.48
N LEU A 72 -9.62 7.62 0.85
CA LEU A 72 -10.48 6.89 -0.08
C LEU A 72 -11.81 7.63 -0.33
N LYS A 73 -12.18 7.76 -1.61
CA LYS A 73 -13.56 8.16 -1.97
C LYS A 73 -14.57 7.12 -1.51
N GLN A 74 -15.79 7.54 -1.21
CA GLN A 74 -16.88 6.67 -0.76
C GLN A 74 -17.15 5.47 -1.69
N ASP A 75 -17.18 5.67 -3.00
CA ASP A 75 -17.42 4.57 -3.95
C ASP A 75 -16.25 3.58 -3.95
N MET A 76 -15.00 4.07 -3.95
CA MET A 76 -13.80 3.24 -3.89
C MET A 76 -13.75 2.47 -2.57
N TYR A 77 -14.02 3.13 -1.45
CA TYR A 77 -14.10 2.49 -0.14
C TYR A 77 -15.15 1.37 -0.11
N LYS A 78 -16.38 1.62 -0.59
CA LYS A 78 -17.43 0.60 -0.66
C LYS A 78 -17.05 -0.60 -1.52
N ILE A 79 -16.33 -0.37 -2.62
CA ILE A 79 -15.82 -1.46 -3.46
C ILE A 79 -14.77 -2.26 -2.68
N LEU A 80 -13.80 -1.59 -2.05
CA LEU A 80 -12.68 -2.23 -1.35
C LEU A 80 -13.13 -3.08 -0.16
N ILE A 81 -14.05 -2.62 0.68
CA ILE A 81 -14.51 -3.38 1.85
C ILE A 81 -15.30 -4.64 1.49
N ASN A 82 -15.88 -4.66 0.29
CA ASN A 82 -16.66 -5.78 -0.23
C ASN A 82 -15.88 -6.64 -1.23
N ALA A 83 -14.68 -6.23 -1.62
CA ALA A 83 -13.90 -6.92 -2.63
C ALA A 83 -13.49 -8.32 -2.13
N THR A 84 -13.56 -9.28 -3.05
CA THR A 84 -13.12 -10.67 -2.85
C THR A 84 -12.46 -11.17 -4.13
N GLY A 85 -11.57 -12.16 -4.05
CA GLY A 85 -11.02 -12.76 -5.28
C GLY A 85 -10.22 -11.76 -6.12
N ASP A 86 -10.47 -11.80 -7.42
CA ASP A 86 -9.81 -10.93 -8.40
C ASP A 86 -10.26 -9.46 -8.34
N ASP A 87 -11.33 -9.13 -7.61
CA ASP A 87 -11.78 -7.74 -7.50
C ASP A 87 -10.81 -6.89 -6.66
N ILE A 88 -10.13 -7.48 -5.66
CA ILE A 88 -9.05 -6.80 -4.93
C ILE A 88 -7.90 -6.45 -5.88
N LYS A 89 -7.54 -7.37 -6.79
CA LYS A 89 -6.49 -7.14 -7.79
C LYS A 89 -6.86 -6.00 -8.75
N LYS A 90 -8.11 -5.99 -9.24
CA LYS A 90 -8.60 -4.93 -10.13
C LYS A 90 -8.58 -3.55 -9.48
N GLN A 91 -8.85 -3.43 -8.18
CA GLN A 91 -8.80 -2.11 -7.53
C GLN A 91 -7.36 -1.63 -7.31
N LEU A 92 -6.42 -2.54 -7.04
CA LEU A 92 -5.00 -2.19 -7.01
C LEU A 92 -4.51 -1.73 -8.39
N HIS A 93 -5.02 -2.32 -9.47
CA HIS A 93 -4.80 -1.81 -10.82
C HIS A 93 -5.32 -0.39 -11.03
N VAL A 94 -6.53 -0.07 -10.56
CA VAL A 94 -7.08 1.28 -10.68
C VAL A 94 -6.21 2.29 -9.93
N LEU A 95 -5.69 1.92 -8.75
CA LEU A 95 -4.73 2.75 -8.03
C LEU A 95 -3.43 2.91 -8.83
N ILE A 96 -2.86 1.83 -9.38
CA ILE A 96 -1.64 1.86 -10.21
C ILE A 96 -1.82 2.68 -11.49
N ASP A 97 -2.92 2.51 -12.23
CA ASP A 97 -3.26 3.30 -13.41
C ASP A 97 -3.44 4.78 -13.05
N GLY A 98 -3.96 5.03 -11.85
CA GLY A 98 -4.03 6.33 -11.25
C GLY A 98 -2.67 6.99 -11.05
N LEU A 99 -1.73 6.24 -10.48
CA LEU A 99 -0.35 6.66 -10.26
C LEU A 99 0.43 6.79 -11.57
N ASN A 100 0.17 5.94 -12.57
CA ASN A 100 0.72 6.05 -13.93
C ASN A 100 0.39 7.39 -14.58
N ARG A 101 -0.83 7.89 -14.35
CA ARG A 101 -1.26 9.19 -14.89
C ARG A 101 -0.63 10.38 -14.17
N LEU A 102 -0.04 10.18 -12.98
CA LEU A 102 0.68 11.23 -12.24
C LEU A 102 2.15 11.36 -12.67
N GLN A 103 2.67 10.38 -13.39
CA GLN A 103 4.03 10.42 -13.88
C GLN A 103 4.15 11.38 -15.06
N GLY A 104 5.23 12.16 -15.12
CA GLY A 104 5.40 13.20 -16.14
C GLY A 104 4.70 14.51 -15.79
N MET A 105 4.01 14.56 -14.64
CA MET A 105 3.36 15.76 -14.12
C MET A 105 4.23 16.48 -13.06
N GLU A 106 5.52 16.15 -12.95
CA GLU A 106 6.41 16.73 -11.94
C GLU A 106 6.57 18.25 -12.11
N ASP A 107 6.52 18.72 -13.36
CA ASP A 107 6.61 20.13 -13.75
C ASP A 107 5.24 20.74 -14.14
N ASP A 108 4.16 19.96 -14.05
CA ASP A 108 2.81 20.40 -14.40
C ASP A 108 2.20 21.28 -13.31
N ASP A 109 1.16 22.04 -13.69
CA ASP A 109 0.39 22.84 -12.75
C ASP A 109 -0.17 21.96 -11.61
N ALA A 110 0.05 22.39 -10.37
CA ALA A 110 -0.35 21.63 -9.20
C ALA A 110 -1.88 21.38 -9.14
N GLY A 111 -2.70 22.20 -9.82
CA GLY A 111 -4.12 21.96 -10.02
C GLY A 111 -4.43 20.80 -10.99
N LEU A 112 -3.62 20.61 -12.04
CA LEU A 112 -3.74 19.48 -12.97
C LEU A 112 -3.33 18.16 -12.32
N VAL A 113 -2.20 18.14 -11.62
CA VAL A 113 -1.72 16.97 -10.85
C VAL A 113 -2.80 16.55 -9.84
N THR A 114 -3.42 17.52 -9.19
CA THR A 114 -4.47 17.30 -8.21
C THR A 114 -5.75 16.76 -8.81
N ALA A 115 -6.20 17.32 -9.94
CA ALA A 115 -7.34 16.78 -10.65
C ALA A 115 -7.07 15.31 -11.02
N GLN A 116 -5.82 14.98 -11.38
CA GLN A 116 -5.42 13.63 -11.73
C GLN A 116 -5.38 12.67 -10.52
N ILE A 117 -4.95 13.15 -9.34
CA ILE A 117 -5.06 12.44 -8.06
C ILE A 117 -6.54 12.19 -7.73
N LEU A 118 -7.40 13.21 -7.81
CA LEU A 118 -8.83 13.07 -7.56
C LEU A 118 -9.49 12.08 -8.54
N VAL A 119 -9.09 12.06 -9.81
CA VAL A 119 -9.61 11.15 -10.84
C VAL A 119 -9.13 9.70 -10.63
N SER A 120 -7.95 9.48 -10.04
CA SER A 120 -7.46 8.13 -9.72
C SER A 120 -8.18 7.46 -8.54
N GLY A 121 -9.01 8.21 -7.81
CA GLY A 121 -9.77 7.69 -6.67
C GLY A 121 -9.02 7.73 -5.33
N ALA A 122 -7.75 8.14 -5.35
CA ALA A 122 -6.98 8.54 -4.18
C ALA A 122 -7.19 10.04 -3.96
N LEU A 123 -7.64 10.50 -2.79
CA LEU A 123 -7.80 11.95 -2.59
C LEU A 123 -6.46 12.66 -2.32
N GLY A 124 -5.36 11.94 -2.03
CA GLY A 124 -4.05 12.50 -1.72
C GLY A 124 -3.00 11.40 -1.49
N ILE A 125 -1.71 11.78 -1.51
CA ILE A 125 -0.56 10.91 -1.22
C ILE A 125 0.37 11.71 -0.29
N GLY A 126 0.52 11.29 0.97
CA GLY A 126 1.44 11.88 1.95
C GLY A 126 0.75 12.68 3.07
N LEU A 127 1.33 12.76 4.27
CA LEU A 127 0.67 13.33 5.45
C LEU A 127 0.20 14.79 5.29
N LEU A 128 1.03 15.64 4.68
CA LEU A 128 0.73 17.06 4.49
C LEU A 128 -0.32 17.30 3.39
N SER A 129 -0.31 16.45 2.35
CA SER A 129 -1.35 16.53 1.32
C SER A 129 -2.67 16.10 1.93
N THR A 130 -2.75 14.93 2.58
CA THR A 130 -3.99 14.38 3.15
C THR A 130 -4.74 15.35 4.07
N SER A 131 -4.06 16.07 4.95
CA SER A 131 -4.70 17.07 5.83
C SER A 131 -5.22 18.29 5.07
N THR A 132 -4.46 18.77 4.08
CA THR A 132 -4.80 19.94 3.24
C THR A 132 -5.92 19.64 2.26
N VAL A 133 -5.84 18.49 1.58
CA VAL A 133 -6.87 17.94 0.68
C VAL A 133 -8.22 17.98 1.37
N ILE A 134 -8.28 17.36 2.55
CA ILE A 134 -9.55 17.05 3.17
C ILE A 134 -10.13 18.29 3.84
N ALA A 135 -9.30 19.15 4.44
CA ALA A 135 -9.74 20.44 4.97
C ALA A 135 -10.34 21.35 3.88
N LYS A 136 -9.89 21.22 2.62
CA LYS A 136 -10.34 22.05 1.49
C LYS A 136 -11.50 21.43 0.71
N LEU A 137 -11.62 20.10 0.71
CA LEU A 137 -12.84 19.40 0.28
C LEU A 137 -14.06 19.79 1.14
N ALA A 138 -13.84 20.13 2.41
CA ALA A 138 -14.90 20.62 3.31
C ALA A 138 -15.43 22.02 2.94
N VAL A 139 -14.71 22.79 2.11
CA VAL A 139 -15.12 24.14 1.69
C VAL A 139 -15.73 24.12 0.27
N GLY A 140 -15.31 23.18 -0.59
CA GLY A 140 -15.98 22.86 -1.85
C GLY A 140 -15.03 22.33 -2.93
N ALA A 141 -15.57 21.68 -3.98
CA ALA A 141 -14.76 21.05 -5.03
C ALA A 141 -13.88 22.04 -5.82
N ALA A 142 -14.35 23.28 -6.04
CA ALA A 142 -13.58 24.32 -6.72
C ALA A 142 -12.42 24.85 -5.86
N GLU A 143 -12.61 24.93 -4.54
CA GLU A 143 -11.60 25.39 -3.59
C GLU A 143 -10.60 24.28 -3.25
N ALA A 144 -11.01 23.01 -3.32
CA ALA A 144 -10.09 21.89 -3.31
C ALA A 144 -9.12 22.00 -4.50
N VAL A 145 -9.60 22.12 -5.75
CA VAL A 145 -8.72 22.26 -6.93
C VAL A 145 -7.79 23.48 -6.82
N ALA A 146 -8.30 24.64 -6.36
CA ALA A 146 -7.49 25.84 -6.17
C ALA A 146 -6.49 25.74 -5.00
N ALA A 147 -6.79 24.99 -3.95
CA ALA A 147 -5.93 24.86 -2.79
C ALA A 147 -4.71 23.97 -3.05
N PHE A 148 -4.87 22.94 -3.88
CA PHE A 148 -3.71 22.16 -4.27
C PHE A 148 -2.83 22.86 -5.30
N ALA A 149 -3.39 23.72 -6.15
CA ALA A 149 -2.60 24.61 -7.00
C ALA A 149 -1.64 25.51 -6.18
N GLY A 150 -1.95 25.74 -4.90
CA GLY A 150 -1.11 26.48 -3.95
C GLY A 150 -0.12 25.64 -3.14
N VAL A 151 -0.07 24.30 -3.33
CA VAL A 151 0.92 23.46 -2.64
C VAL A 151 2.22 23.55 -3.45
N THR A 152 3.25 24.07 -2.82
CA THR A 152 4.56 24.40 -3.43
C THR A 152 5.11 23.25 -4.27
N VAL A 153 5.82 23.53 -5.37
CA VAL A 153 6.43 22.55 -6.30
C VAL A 153 7.13 21.36 -5.60
N ALA A 154 7.75 21.59 -4.43
CA ALA A 154 8.34 20.54 -3.59
C ALA A 154 7.36 19.41 -3.20
N SER A 155 6.07 19.69 -3.04
CA SER A 155 5.06 18.67 -2.72
C SER A 155 4.62 17.85 -3.92
N VAL A 156 4.59 18.43 -5.12
CA VAL A 156 4.18 17.73 -6.35
C VAL A 156 5.26 16.73 -6.72
N GLY A 157 6.52 17.17 -6.73
CA GLY A 157 7.67 16.28 -6.91
C GLY A 157 7.72 15.17 -5.86
N ALA A 158 7.48 15.49 -4.58
CA ALA A 158 7.45 14.49 -3.52
C ALA A 158 6.30 13.48 -3.69
N VAL A 159 5.10 13.93 -4.08
CA VAL A 159 3.95 13.05 -4.35
C VAL A 159 4.26 12.08 -5.49
N VAL A 160 4.81 12.57 -6.60
CA VAL A 160 5.17 11.73 -7.75
C VAL A 160 6.30 10.76 -7.40
N ALA A 161 7.32 11.21 -6.64
CA ALA A 161 8.41 10.37 -6.19
C ALA A 161 7.95 9.24 -5.26
N ILE A 162 7.06 9.53 -4.29
CA ILE A 162 6.47 8.52 -3.40
C ILE A 162 5.61 7.53 -4.21
N ALA A 163 4.78 8.04 -5.11
CA ALA A 163 3.97 7.20 -6.01
C ALA A 163 4.84 6.22 -6.79
N ALA A 164 5.93 6.69 -7.42
CA ALA A 164 6.87 5.86 -8.16
C ALA A 164 7.55 4.80 -7.27
N LEU A 165 7.95 5.17 -6.04
CA LEU A 165 8.58 4.25 -5.09
C LEU A 165 7.61 3.12 -4.69
N VAL A 166 6.37 3.45 -4.37
CA VAL A 166 5.31 2.48 -4.01
C VAL A 166 4.98 1.55 -5.18
N ILE A 167 4.81 2.11 -6.39
CA ILE A 167 4.58 1.33 -7.62
C ILE A 167 5.68 0.29 -7.77
N VAL A 168 6.94 0.68 -7.67
CA VAL A 168 8.05 -0.24 -7.95
C VAL A 168 8.23 -1.30 -6.86
N ALA A 169 8.11 -0.92 -5.59
CA ALA A 169 8.16 -1.86 -4.48
C ALA A 169 7.10 -2.97 -4.63
N ILE A 170 5.96 -2.66 -5.26
CA ILE A 170 4.87 -3.60 -5.49
C ILE A 170 5.02 -4.35 -6.82
N ILE A 171 5.32 -3.65 -7.91
CA ILE A 171 5.17 -4.15 -9.29
C ILE A 171 6.39 -4.95 -9.76
N ILE A 172 7.63 -4.56 -9.42
CA ILE A 172 8.82 -5.32 -9.85
C ILE A 172 8.76 -6.77 -9.33
N PRO A 173 8.44 -7.02 -8.04
CA PRO A 173 8.25 -8.37 -7.51
C PRO A 173 7.19 -9.20 -8.24
N ILE A 174 6.16 -8.55 -8.79
CA ILE A 174 5.03 -9.23 -9.45
C ILE A 174 5.40 -9.73 -10.85
N ILE A 175 6.12 -8.91 -11.64
CA ILE A 175 6.29 -9.16 -13.08
C ILE A 175 7.59 -9.90 -13.41
N TYR A 176 8.66 -9.63 -12.66
CA TYR A 176 10.01 -9.95 -13.11
C TYR A 176 10.68 -11.08 -12.34
N PHE A 177 10.11 -11.55 -11.22
CA PHE A 177 10.69 -12.67 -10.47
C PHE A 177 10.46 -13.99 -11.22
N MET A 178 11.58 -14.64 -11.57
CA MET A 178 11.59 -15.93 -12.28
C MET A 178 11.31 -17.11 -11.32
N ALA A 179 11.70 -17.00 -10.06
CA ALA A 179 11.29 -17.93 -9.02
C ALA A 179 9.91 -17.52 -8.51
N LYS A 180 9.00 -18.50 -8.29
CA LYS A 180 7.64 -18.25 -7.80
C LYS A 180 7.68 -17.21 -6.67
N PRO A 181 7.23 -15.96 -6.90
CA PRO A 181 7.28 -14.96 -5.85
C PRO A 181 6.36 -15.41 -4.70
N ALA A 182 6.59 -14.90 -3.51
CA ALA A 182 5.69 -15.07 -2.37
C ALA A 182 5.64 -13.72 -1.67
N ASN A 183 4.68 -12.89 -2.10
CA ASN A 183 4.51 -11.50 -1.67
C ASN A 183 3.15 -11.34 -1.00
N ALA A 184 3.11 -10.66 0.14
CA ALA A 184 1.86 -10.29 0.79
C ALA A 184 1.76 -8.76 0.85
N ILE A 185 0.68 -8.22 0.29
CA ILE A 185 0.40 -6.79 0.22
C ILE A 185 -0.92 -6.51 0.93
N VAL A 186 -0.88 -5.69 1.97
CA VAL A 186 -2.02 -5.33 2.81
C VAL A 186 -2.37 -3.87 2.58
N LEU A 187 -3.62 -3.62 2.21
CA LEU A 187 -4.24 -2.31 2.29
C LEU A 187 -4.97 -2.22 3.64
N LEU A 188 -4.44 -1.46 4.59
CA LEU A 188 -5.07 -1.23 5.89
C LEU A 188 -5.91 0.06 5.83
N ILE A 189 -7.22 -0.06 5.98
CA ILE A 189 -8.18 1.05 6.00
C ILE A 189 -8.46 1.43 7.46
N ASN A 190 -8.13 2.66 7.83
CA ASN A 190 -8.49 3.25 9.10
C ASN A 190 -9.83 4.01 8.96
N GLU A 191 -10.87 3.47 9.59
CA GLU A 191 -12.19 4.10 9.71
C GLU A 191 -12.40 4.74 11.08
N LEU A 192 -11.38 4.67 11.96
CA LEU A 192 -11.45 5.18 13.31
C LEU A 192 -11.16 6.68 13.37
N ASP A 193 -11.54 7.28 14.49
CA ASP A 193 -11.43 8.69 14.85
C ASP A 193 -10.05 9.10 15.38
N LYS A 194 -9.05 8.21 15.32
CA LYS A 194 -7.65 8.49 15.71
C LYS A 194 -6.68 7.82 14.72
N PRO A 195 -5.45 8.36 14.60
CA PRO A 195 -4.47 7.78 13.69
C PRO A 195 -4.01 6.40 14.18
N LEU A 196 -3.52 5.60 13.25
CA LEU A 196 -2.83 4.34 13.52
C LEU A 196 -1.32 4.55 13.37
N THR A 197 -0.57 4.36 14.44
CA THR A 197 0.89 4.50 14.45
C THR A 197 1.55 3.13 14.56
N PHE A 198 2.58 2.88 13.75
CA PHE A 198 3.33 1.63 13.86
C PHE A 198 4.01 1.50 15.23
N VAL A 199 3.97 0.28 15.79
CA VAL A 199 4.61 -0.06 17.07
C VAL A 199 5.74 -1.07 16.88
N SER A 200 5.42 -2.18 16.22
CA SER A 200 6.31 -3.32 16.12
C SER A 200 5.87 -4.26 15.02
N ASP A 201 6.83 -4.99 14.47
CA ASP A 201 6.59 -6.09 13.55
C ASP A 201 7.33 -7.37 13.97
N HIS A 202 6.93 -8.47 13.34
CA HIS A 202 7.58 -9.74 13.49
C HIS A 202 7.58 -10.49 12.16
N ASN A 203 8.77 -10.83 11.68
CA ASN A 203 8.95 -11.60 10.47
C ASN A 203 9.32 -13.04 10.83
N VAL A 204 8.36 -13.96 10.68
CA VAL A 204 8.62 -15.40 10.80
C VAL A 204 9.38 -15.86 9.55
N HIS A 205 8.89 -15.45 8.37
CA HIS A 205 9.48 -15.75 7.07
C HIS A 205 9.41 -14.55 6.11
N GLY A 206 10.46 -14.38 5.30
CA GLY A 206 10.55 -13.28 4.35
C GLY A 206 11.29 -12.04 4.90
N LYS A 207 10.93 -10.87 4.39
CA LYS A 207 11.43 -9.57 4.83
C LYS A 207 10.36 -8.49 4.55
N PRO A 208 10.20 -7.48 5.43
CA PRO A 208 9.34 -6.35 5.17
C PRO A 208 9.88 -5.54 3.97
N MET A 209 8.97 -4.98 3.18
CA MET A 209 9.29 -4.18 1.99
C MET A 209 8.81 -2.75 2.11
N LEU A 210 7.61 -2.56 2.66
CA LEU A 210 6.94 -1.28 2.69
C LEU A 210 6.01 -1.20 3.89
N MET A 211 5.90 -0.03 4.52
CA MET A 211 4.90 0.20 5.56
C MET A 211 4.55 1.67 5.65
N THR A 212 3.27 1.97 5.52
CA THR A 212 2.71 3.31 5.73
C THR A 212 2.49 3.56 7.21
N THR A 213 3.19 4.54 7.77
CA THR A 213 3.00 4.97 9.15
C THR A 213 3.34 6.46 9.33
N PRO A 214 2.54 7.23 10.07
CA PRO A 214 1.20 6.86 10.57
C PRO A 214 0.18 6.74 9.43
N ILE A 215 -0.90 6.01 9.68
CA ILE A 215 -2.13 6.07 8.88
C ILE A 215 -3.09 7.01 9.62
N PRO A 216 -3.38 8.23 9.11
CA PRO A 216 -4.28 9.18 9.76
C PRO A 216 -5.66 8.61 10.07
N GLU A 217 -6.36 9.25 11.00
CA GLU A 217 -7.77 9.04 11.28
C GLU A 217 -8.65 9.24 10.04
N ALA A 218 -9.82 8.60 10.05
CA ALA A 218 -10.86 8.91 9.10
C ALA A 218 -11.35 10.35 9.32
N VAL A 219 -11.54 11.07 8.22
CA VAL A 219 -11.99 12.47 8.31
C VAL A 219 -13.47 12.57 8.02
N VAL A 220 -14.20 13.25 8.90
CA VAL A 220 -15.63 13.46 8.77
C VAL A 220 -15.87 14.84 8.18
N ILE A 221 -16.47 14.89 6.99
CA ILE A 221 -16.98 16.14 6.40
C ILE A 221 -18.48 16.20 6.68
N PRO A 222 -18.97 17.19 7.45
CA PRO A 222 -20.40 17.38 7.68
C PRO A 222 -21.16 17.44 6.35
N GLU A 223 -22.34 16.81 6.29
CA GLU A 223 -23.24 16.78 5.11
C GLU A 223 -22.73 16.01 3.87
N VAL A 224 -21.45 15.67 3.80
CA VAL A 224 -20.84 14.93 2.66
C VAL A 224 -20.54 13.48 3.03
N GLY A 225 -20.01 13.22 4.22
CA GLY A 225 -19.73 11.88 4.73
C GLY A 225 -18.31 11.70 5.28
N THR A 226 -18.02 10.47 5.70
CA THR A 226 -16.71 10.08 6.24
C THR A 226 -15.76 9.65 5.12
N TYR A 227 -14.51 10.05 5.18
CA TYR A 227 -13.47 9.63 4.25
C TYR A 227 -12.42 8.82 5.02
N PRO A 228 -12.51 7.47 4.97
CA PRO A 228 -11.50 6.61 5.56
C PRO A 228 -10.14 6.81 4.89
N VAL A 229 -9.08 6.68 5.67
CA VAL A 229 -7.72 6.81 5.19
C VAL A 229 -7.05 5.45 5.23
N SER A 230 -6.35 5.09 4.16
CA SER A 230 -5.70 3.80 4.03
C SER A 230 -4.19 3.91 3.94
N GLY A 231 -3.49 2.85 4.32
CA GLY A 231 -2.05 2.71 4.16
C GLY A 231 -1.68 1.34 3.59
N LEU A 232 -0.50 1.25 3.02
CA LEU A 232 0.04 0.02 2.44
C LEU A 232 1.11 -0.58 3.34
N ILE A 233 1.03 -1.90 3.53
CA ILE A 233 2.04 -2.72 4.20
C ILE A 233 2.38 -3.87 3.25
N ALA A 234 3.66 -4.10 2.99
CA ALA A 234 4.10 -5.18 2.10
C ALA A 234 5.27 -5.96 2.70
N THR A 235 5.26 -7.26 2.45
CA THR A 235 6.33 -8.19 2.82
C THR A 235 6.57 -9.16 1.67
N GLU A 236 7.81 -9.60 1.50
CA GLU A 236 8.19 -10.55 0.47
C GLU A 236 9.06 -11.68 1.02
N LYS A 237 9.08 -12.78 0.28
CA LYS A 237 10.00 -13.89 0.51
C LYS A 237 11.47 -13.45 0.36
N ARG A 238 12.36 -14.05 1.16
CA ARG A 238 13.81 -13.85 1.01
C ARG A 238 14.34 -14.50 -0.26
N GLU A 239 15.42 -13.93 -0.77
CA GLU A 239 16.16 -14.46 -1.92
C GLU A 239 16.54 -15.92 -1.68
N ASN A 240 16.33 -16.77 -2.70
CA ASN A 240 16.66 -18.20 -2.67
C ASN A 240 16.04 -19.03 -1.54
N ALA A 241 15.15 -18.45 -0.74
CA ALA A 241 14.41 -19.20 0.27
C ALA A 241 13.48 -20.24 -0.38
N LEU A 242 13.22 -21.35 0.29
CA LEU A 242 12.20 -22.33 -0.12
C LEU A 242 10.91 -22.20 0.70
N VAL A 243 10.77 -21.08 1.39
CA VAL A 243 9.59 -20.69 2.17
C VAL A 243 9.07 -19.35 1.65
N GLY A 244 7.76 -19.13 1.81
CA GLY A 244 7.10 -17.90 1.40
C GLY A 244 7.36 -16.75 2.37
N THR A 245 6.36 -15.88 2.54
CA THR A 245 6.40 -14.81 3.54
C THR A 245 5.32 -15.01 4.60
N GLN A 246 5.69 -14.75 5.86
CA GLN A 246 4.82 -14.80 7.01
C GLN A 246 5.23 -13.66 7.96
N TYR A 247 4.28 -12.76 8.18
CA TYR A 247 4.56 -11.47 8.78
C TYR A 247 3.41 -11.03 9.67
N GLY A 248 3.75 -10.46 10.83
CA GLY A 248 2.80 -9.79 11.70
C GLY A 248 3.26 -8.37 11.98
N PHE A 249 2.30 -7.46 12.11
CA PHE A 249 2.56 -6.07 12.46
C PHE A 249 1.50 -5.56 13.44
N THR A 250 1.88 -4.59 14.26
CA THR A 250 1.02 -3.97 15.26
C THR A 250 0.98 -2.47 15.07
N MET A 251 -0.24 -1.93 15.02
CA MET A 251 -0.53 -0.51 15.00
C MET A 251 -1.15 -0.10 16.35
N GLN A 252 -0.78 1.06 16.88
CA GLN A 252 -1.39 1.67 18.05
C GLN A 252 -2.52 2.59 17.62
N TYR A 253 -3.65 2.53 18.31
CA TYR A 253 -4.78 3.41 18.06
C TYR A 253 -4.60 4.74 18.81
N GLY A 254 -4.14 5.77 18.09
CA GLY A 254 -3.76 7.07 18.65
C GLY A 254 -2.73 6.94 19.77
N GLY A 255 -2.75 7.85 20.74
CA GLY A 255 -1.94 7.75 21.96
C GLY A 255 -2.53 6.83 23.03
N THR A 256 -3.31 5.81 22.67
CA THR A 256 -3.94 4.87 23.62
C THR A 256 -3.14 3.58 23.77
N ASP A 257 -3.38 2.80 24.81
CA ASP A 257 -2.75 1.49 24.98
C ASP A 257 -3.32 0.40 24.06
N THR A 258 -4.37 0.72 23.28
CA THR A 258 -5.01 -0.24 22.38
C THR A 258 -4.13 -0.55 21.18
N LYS A 259 -3.77 -1.82 21.03
CA LYS A 259 -2.96 -2.34 19.92
C LYS A 259 -3.84 -3.11 18.94
N LEU A 260 -3.70 -2.81 17.66
CA LEU A 260 -4.39 -3.43 16.56
C LEU A 260 -3.38 -4.24 15.75
N SER A 261 -3.45 -5.56 15.84
CA SER A 261 -2.43 -6.46 15.31
C SER A 261 -2.97 -7.30 14.16
N PHE A 262 -2.17 -7.43 13.10
CA PHE A 262 -2.53 -8.13 11.88
C PHE A 262 -1.41 -9.08 11.47
N GLY A 263 -1.78 -10.30 11.08
CA GLY A 263 -0.90 -11.32 10.55
C GLY A 263 -1.30 -11.70 9.12
N VAL A 264 -0.30 -11.88 8.27
CA VAL A 264 -0.47 -12.36 6.89
C VAL A 264 0.54 -13.44 6.55
N GLU A 265 0.10 -14.43 5.79
CA GLU A 265 0.94 -15.50 5.29
C GLU A 265 0.65 -15.76 3.82
N CYS A 266 1.69 -15.68 2.98
CA CYS A 266 1.68 -16.09 1.60
C CYS A 266 2.74 -17.19 1.41
N PRO A 267 2.35 -18.46 1.52
CA PRO A 267 3.28 -19.58 1.43
C PRO A 267 3.78 -19.77 -0.01
N LEU A 268 4.99 -20.34 -0.14
CA LEU A 268 5.57 -20.63 -1.46
C LEU A 268 4.79 -21.72 -2.20
N THR A 269 4.19 -22.68 -1.48
CA THR A 269 3.40 -23.76 -2.05
C THR A 269 2.08 -23.90 -1.29
N GLY A 270 0.98 -24.08 -2.04
CA GLY A 270 -0.35 -24.34 -1.46
C GLY A 270 -0.55 -25.79 -1.00
N ILE A 271 0.55 -26.53 -0.75
CA ILE A 271 0.48 -27.96 -0.42
C ILE A 271 0.06 -28.17 1.04
N TYR A 272 0.49 -27.28 1.93
CA TYR A 272 0.28 -27.42 3.38
C TYR A 272 -0.47 -26.24 3.99
N THR A 273 -0.33 -25.05 3.42
CA THR A 273 -1.02 -23.84 3.84
C THR A 273 -1.46 -23.05 2.62
N ASP A 274 -2.65 -22.47 2.69
CA ASP A 274 -3.13 -21.50 1.70
C ASP A 274 -2.68 -20.10 2.13
N ASN A 275 -2.75 -19.12 1.23
CA ASN A 275 -2.61 -17.73 1.67
C ASN A 275 -3.70 -17.46 2.72
N ASN A 276 -3.28 -16.96 3.88
CA ASN A 276 -4.15 -16.84 5.03
C ASN A 276 -3.79 -15.59 5.84
N CYS A 277 -4.66 -15.24 6.77
CA CYS A 277 -4.54 -14.04 7.58
C CYS A 277 -5.19 -14.21 8.95
N TYR A 278 -4.76 -13.34 9.87
CA TYR A 278 -5.28 -13.27 11.23
C TYR A 278 -5.27 -11.82 11.70
N CYS A 279 -6.19 -11.44 12.58
CA CYS A 279 -6.10 -10.15 13.28
C CYS A 279 -6.62 -10.28 14.71
N ALA A 280 -6.09 -9.46 15.61
CA ALA A 280 -6.48 -9.45 17.01
C ALA A 280 -6.18 -8.10 17.67
N ILE A 281 -6.96 -7.77 18.69
CA ILE A 281 -6.78 -6.57 19.51
C ILE A 281 -5.99 -6.92 20.78
N ASP A 282 -4.97 -6.11 21.06
CA ASP A 282 -4.03 -6.23 22.19
C ASP A 282 -3.12 -7.46 22.19
N GLU A 283 -3.02 -8.15 21.05
CA GLU A 283 -2.01 -9.17 20.81
C GLU A 283 -0.71 -8.59 20.22
N SER A 284 0.38 -9.34 20.33
CA SER A 284 1.67 -8.93 19.78
C SER A 284 1.80 -9.27 18.29
N ALA A 285 2.70 -8.57 17.59
CA ALA A 285 3.03 -8.87 16.19
C ALA A 285 3.48 -10.33 15.98
N SER A 286 4.25 -10.91 16.92
CA SER A 286 4.66 -12.31 16.83
C SER A 286 3.50 -13.28 17.01
N THR A 287 2.58 -12.99 17.93
CA THR A 287 1.39 -13.82 18.16
C THR A 287 0.54 -13.88 16.90
N VAL A 288 0.17 -12.72 16.34
CA VAL A 288 -0.68 -12.68 15.14
C VAL A 288 0.02 -13.30 13.93
N ALA A 289 1.35 -13.17 13.81
CA ALA A 289 2.12 -13.82 12.75
C ALA A 289 2.06 -15.34 12.85
N GLU A 290 2.20 -15.94 14.02
CA GLU A 290 2.12 -17.40 14.18
C GLU A 290 0.69 -17.94 14.05
N MET A 291 -0.30 -17.12 14.40
CA MET A 291 -1.72 -17.52 14.36
C MET A 291 -2.25 -17.65 12.94
N THR A 292 -1.61 -17.03 11.94
CA THR A 292 -1.92 -17.20 10.51
C THR A 292 -1.91 -18.68 10.14
N THR A 293 -0.82 -19.39 10.43
CA THR A 293 -0.65 -20.81 10.14
C THR A 293 -1.61 -21.69 10.95
N LYS A 294 -1.78 -21.37 12.24
CA LYS A 294 -2.62 -22.17 13.15
C LYS A 294 -4.10 -22.10 12.77
N GLN A 295 -4.58 -20.92 12.35
CA GLN A 295 -5.98 -20.73 11.98
C GLN A 295 -6.25 -21.04 10.51
N ASN A 296 -5.29 -20.75 9.62
CA ASN A 296 -5.33 -20.98 8.18
C ASN A 296 -6.66 -20.53 7.55
N LYS A 297 -7.09 -19.29 7.81
CA LYS A 297 -8.31 -18.70 7.24
C LYS A 297 -7.98 -17.53 6.34
N GLN A 298 -8.77 -17.38 5.27
CA GLN A 298 -8.67 -16.24 4.36
C GLN A 298 -9.45 -15.01 4.84
N PHE A 299 -10.21 -15.13 5.92
CA PHE A 299 -10.92 -14.04 6.56
C PHE A 299 -10.87 -14.23 8.07
N TRP A 300 -10.60 -13.14 8.77
CA TRP A 300 -10.66 -13.08 10.22
C TRP A 300 -11.23 -11.74 10.67
N GLU A 301 -11.92 -11.75 11.80
CA GLU A 301 -12.43 -10.56 12.48
C GLU A 301 -12.24 -10.70 13.98
N ASP A 302 -12.07 -9.58 14.65
CA ASP A 302 -11.98 -9.50 16.10
C ASP A 302 -12.68 -8.24 16.60
N GLU A 303 -13.20 -8.26 17.82
CA GLU A 303 -13.92 -7.15 18.42
C GLU A 303 -13.59 -7.00 19.90
N LYS A 304 -13.27 -5.76 20.31
CA LYS A 304 -13.03 -5.43 21.70
C LYS A 304 -13.39 -3.98 21.97
N ASN A 305 -14.16 -3.74 23.03
CA ASN A 305 -14.53 -2.40 23.49
C ASN A 305 -15.11 -1.48 22.39
N GLY A 306 -15.91 -2.04 21.48
CA GLY A 306 -16.53 -1.30 20.38
C GLY A 306 -15.58 -0.92 19.24
N ILE A 307 -14.36 -1.46 19.23
CA ILE A 307 -13.45 -1.44 18.07
C ILE A 307 -13.48 -2.83 17.45
N LYS A 308 -13.65 -2.88 16.13
CA LYS A 308 -13.60 -4.09 15.30
C LYS A 308 -12.39 -4.05 14.38
N LEU A 309 -11.75 -5.20 14.24
CA LEU A 309 -10.76 -5.48 13.21
C LEU A 309 -11.32 -6.48 12.22
N SER A 310 -10.92 -6.36 10.97
CA SER A 310 -11.11 -7.43 10.00
C SER A 310 -9.96 -7.47 9.03
N ILE A 311 -9.59 -8.66 8.56
CA ILE A 311 -8.65 -8.85 7.47
C ILE A 311 -9.14 -9.94 6.53
N ARG A 312 -9.01 -9.69 5.22
CA ARG A 312 -9.43 -10.61 4.18
C ARG A 312 -8.35 -10.76 3.12
N CYS A 313 -7.99 -11.99 2.79
CA CYS A 313 -7.12 -12.35 1.68
C CYS A 313 -7.93 -12.53 0.39
N ASN A 314 -7.32 -12.18 -0.74
CA ASN A 314 -7.93 -12.30 -2.06
C ASN A 314 -8.07 -13.75 -2.58
N SER A 315 -7.12 -14.64 -2.31
CA SER A 315 -7.10 -16.00 -2.88
C SER A 315 -6.27 -16.93 -2.01
N GLY A 316 -6.64 -18.20 -1.90
CA GLY A 316 -5.93 -19.20 -1.09
C GLY A 316 -4.74 -19.78 -1.85
N SER A 317 -4.82 -19.78 -3.17
CA SER A 317 -3.69 -20.12 -4.04
C SER A 317 -2.97 -18.85 -4.49
N GLY A 318 -1.64 -18.89 -4.48
CA GLY A 318 -0.88 -17.82 -5.13
C GLY A 318 0.62 -17.87 -4.91
N SER A 319 1.30 -17.12 -5.77
CA SER A 319 2.63 -16.53 -5.57
C SER A 319 2.54 -15.11 -4.98
N ILE A 320 1.36 -14.49 -5.04
CA ILE A 320 1.13 -13.13 -4.54
C ILE A 320 -0.25 -13.14 -3.87
N ALA A 321 -0.30 -12.60 -2.66
CA ALA A 321 -1.49 -12.46 -1.85
C ALA A 321 -1.76 -10.99 -1.55
N TYR A 322 -3.01 -10.59 -1.76
CA TYR A 322 -3.49 -9.25 -1.49
C TYR A 322 -4.50 -9.31 -0.36
N TYR A 323 -4.39 -8.38 0.58
CA TYR A 323 -5.21 -8.33 1.77
C TYR A 323 -5.86 -6.97 1.91
N VAL A 324 -7.13 -6.97 2.29
CA VAL A 324 -7.81 -5.76 2.77
C VAL A 324 -8.01 -5.93 4.28
N ALA A 325 -7.36 -5.06 5.04
CA ALA A 325 -7.49 -4.97 6.48
C ALA A 325 -8.28 -3.71 6.85
N ARG A 326 -9.06 -3.77 7.93
CA ARG A 326 -9.91 -2.68 8.40
C ARG A 326 -9.81 -2.55 9.91
N ALA A 327 -9.80 -1.31 10.37
CA ALA A 327 -10.03 -0.95 11.77
C ALA A 327 -11.22 0.02 11.82
N TYR A 328 -12.30 -0.34 12.53
CA TYR A 328 -13.57 0.37 12.49
C TYR A 328 -14.37 0.25 13.80
N ARG A 329 -15.43 1.04 13.95
CA ARG A 329 -16.31 0.99 15.13
C ARG A 329 -17.39 -0.09 14.98
N GLY A 330 -17.70 -0.75 16.10
CA GLY A 330 -18.65 -1.85 16.21
C GLY A 330 -20.11 -1.47 16.11
#